data_AF-A0A7S2XYX5-F1
#
_entry.id   AF-A0A7S2XYX5-F1
#
_cell.length_a   1.000
_cell.length_b   1.000
_cell.length_c   1.000
_cell.angle_alpha   90.00
_cell.angle_beta   90.00
_cell.angle_gamma   90.00
#
_symmetry.space_group_name_H-M   'P 1'
#
loop_
_entity.id
_entity.type
_entity.pdbx_description
1 polymer ?
#
loop_
_entity_poly.entity_id
_entity_poly.type
_entity_poly.pdbx_seq_one_letter_code
_entity_poly.pdbx_strand_id
1 'polypeptide(L)'
;YVLRKLRLIKKLGLPPLRVIWWRTLKRLGRIPRSDEGYTIDAEQAVEICQKNGTLMDIAMFSHRWLRGDENPAHPDSADGSKATACTVYANYWDGVWTNYGSDLEIFFWIDFASVDQDNPIPGILSLPCHIAACHDIVCYDTPEYHDRAWCRLERLIAYQMHYRVEQLFLPPEVTQESFGERKERTLLLNPMDGNLTNENDRKFIQHLMDLMMKHQVATSPDTIKEFGTAMCKDDPVQFGASTVYTVFH
;
A
#
# COMPACT_ATOMS: atom_id res chain seq x y z
N TYR A 1 7.24 0.27 -17.36
CA TYR A 1 6.76 1.53 -16.75
C TYR A 1 7.40 1.77 -15.39
N VAL A 2 7.31 0.83 -14.43
CA VAL A 2 7.96 0.86 -13.09
C VAL A 2 9.37 1.46 -13.07
N LEU A 3 10.31 0.94 -13.86
CA LEU A 3 11.71 1.39 -13.88
C LEU A 3 11.88 2.92 -14.12
N ARG A 4 10.94 3.57 -14.83
CA ARG A 4 10.94 5.03 -15.00
C ARG A 4 10.55 5.75 -13.70
N LYS A 5 9.63 5.20 -12.91
CA LYS A 5 9.23 5.74 -11.60
C LYS A 5 10.36 5.55 -10.58
N LEU A 6 11.00 4.38 -10.54
CA LEU A 6 12.14 4.08 -9.67
C LEU A 6 13.30 5.07 -9.90
N ARG A 7 13.69 5.25 -11.16
CA ARG A 7 14.75 6.22 -11.53
C ARG A 7 14.35 7.67 -11.24
N LEU A 8 13.06 8.00 -11.26
CA LEU A 8 12.57 9.32 -10.85
C LEU A 8 12.69 9.54 -9.35
N ILE A 9 12.32 8.56 -8.51
CA ILE A 9 12.53 8.60 -7.04
C ILE A 9 13.99 8.93 -6.74
N LYS A 10 14.92 8.18 -7.34
CA LYS A 10 16.37 8.38 -7.19
C LYS A 10 16.83 9.75 -7.69
N LYS A 11 16.32 10.22 -8.84
CA LYS A 11 16.64 11.56 -9.38
C LYS A 11 16.13 12.71 -8.50
N LEU A 12 15.04 12.50 -7.76
CA LEU A 12 14.50 13.46 -6.79
C LEU A 12 15.26 13.47 -5.46
N GLY A 13 16.28 12.62 -5.27
CA GLY A 13 17.04 12.50 -4.02
C GLY A 13 16.27 11.81 -2.89
N LEU A 14 15.16 11.13 -3.21
CA LEU A 14 14.38 10.36 -2.25
C LEU A 14 15.06 9.01 -1.94
N PRO A 15 14.81 8.39 -0.77
CA PRO A 15 15.24 7.03 -0.49
C PRO A 15 14.80 6.04 -1.58
N PRO A 16 15.66 5.07 -1.97
CA PRO A 16 15.31 4.06 -2.95
C PRO A 16 14.11 3.24 -2.47
N LEU A 17 13.28 2.77 -3.40
CA LEU A 17 12.18 1.87 -3.08
C LEU A 17 12.77 0.51 -2.67
N ARG A 18 12.80 0.23 -1.38
CA ARG A 18 13.21 -1.07 -0.84
C ARG A 18 12.03 -2.03 -0.88
N VAL A 19 12.25 -3.25 -1.35
CA VAL A 19 11.19 -4.27 -1.46
C VAL A 19 11.66 -5.62 -0.95
N ILE A 20 10.73 -6.40 -0.40
CA ILE A 20 10.95 -7.79 0.03
C ILE A 20 10.25 -8.76 -0.92
N TRP A 21 10.97 -9.81 -1.32
CA TRP A 21 10.42 -10.86 -2.17
C TRP A 21 9.44 -11.75 -1.38
N TRP A 22 8.29 -12.11 -1.96
CA TRP A 22 7.30 -12.94 -1.30
C TRP A 22 7.86 -14.30 -0.81
N ARG A 23 8.78 -14.91 -1.58
CA ARG A 23 9.43 -16.17 -1.19
C ARG A 23 10.33 -16.00 0.05
N THR A 24 10.83 -14.79 0.31
CA THR A 24 11.56 -14.46 1.56
C THR A 24 10.61 -14.37 2.74
N LEU A 25 9.43 -13.73 2.60
CA LEU A 25 8.40 -13.72 3.65
C LEU A 25 7.95 -15.15 4.01
N LYS A 26 7.65 -15.97 3.00
CA LYS A 26 7.31 -17.40 3.17
C LYS A 26 8.38 -18.18 3.94
N ARG A 27 9.67 -17.93 3.64
CA ARG A 27 10.79 -18.60 4.30
C ARG A 27 11.01 -18.14 5.74
N LEU A 28 10.78 -16.86 6.03
CA LEU A 28 10.97 -16.29 7.37
C LEU A 28 9.77 -16.56 8.31
N GLY A 29 8.57 -16.75 7.76
CA GLY A 29 7.34 -16.86 8.55
C GLY A 29 6.96 -15.57 9.28
N ARG A 30 7.55 -14.43 8.91
CA ARG A 30 7.30 -13.10 9.48
C ARG A 30 7.76 -11.99 8.54
N ILE A 31 7.26 -10.78 8.76
CA ILE A 31 7.86 -9.56 8.19
C ILE A 31 9.17 -9.25 8.95
N PRO A 32 10.33 -9.11 8.27
CA PRO A 32 11.55 -8.66 8.91
C PRO A 32 11.61 -7.13 9.06
N ARG A 33 12.42 -6.67 10.02
CA ARG A 33 12.78 -5.26 10.19
C ARG A 33 13.77 -4.83 9.09
N SER A 34 13.78 -3.53 8.77
CA SER A 34 14.58 -2.93 7.70
C SER A 34 16.10 -3.17 7.76
N ASP A 35 16.65 -3.34 8.96
CA ASP A 35 18.07 -3.54 9.24
C ASP A 35 18.53 -5.01 9.10
N GLU A 36 17.60 -5.97 9.00
CA GLU A 36 17.92 -7.40 8.87
C GLU A 36 18.47 -7.81 7.49
N GLY A 37 18.53 -6.88 6.52
CA GLY A 37 19.14 -7.12 5.21
C GLY A 37 18.34 -7.98 4.23
N TYR A 38 17.05 -8.23 4.50
CA TYR A 38 16.17 -9.05 3.66
C TYR A 38 15.49 -8.30 2.50
N THR A 39 15.56 -6.97 2.45
CA THR A 39 15.08 -6.18 1.29
C THR A 39 16.17 -5.98 0.24
N ILE A 40 15.75 -5.74 -0.99
CA ILE A 40 16.60 -5.30 -2.11
C ILE A 40 16.10 -3.97 -2.68
N ASP A 41 16.90 -3.32 -3.53
CA ASP A 41 16.44 -2.16 -4.30
C ASP A 41 15.47 -2.65 -5.39
N ALA A 42 14.36 -1.94 -5.60
CA ALA A 42 13.41 -2.30 -6.65
C ALA A 42 14.02 -2.24 -8.07
N GLU A 43 15.07 -1.43 -8.34
CA GLU A 43 15.79 -1.51 -9.62
C GLU A 43 16.53 -2.86 -9.76
N GLN A 44 17.09 -3.41 -8.67
CA GLN A 44 17.70 -4.75 -8.65
C GLN A 44 16.66 -5.85 -8.82
N ALA A 45 15.46 -5.70 -8.24
CA ALA A 45 14.35 -6.64 -8.45
C ALA A 45 13.92 -6.69 -9.93
N VAL A 46 13.87 -5.53 -10.62
CA VAL A 46 13.62 -5.46 -12.07
C VAL A 46 14.70 -6.20 -12.86
N GLU A 47 15.98 -5.99 -12.53
CA GLU A 47 17.10 -6.68 -13.20
C GLU A 47 17.05 -8.20 -13.01
N ILE A 48 16.69 -8.68 -11.82
CA ILE A 48 16.53 -10.12 -11.53
C ILE A 48 15.41 -10.72 -12.39
N CYS A 49 14.23 -10.10 -12.44
CA CYS A 49 13.10 -10.61 -13.20
C CYS A 49 13.39 -10.58 -14.71
N GLN A 50 13.98 -9.49 -15.22
CA GLN A 50 14.41 -9.39 -16.63
C GLN A 50 15.42 -10.47 -17.02
N LYS A 51 16.39 -10.77 -16.15
CA LYS A 51 17.38 -11.82 -16.38
C LYS A 51 16.76 -13.23 -16.39
N ASN A 52 15.75 -13.45 -15.55
CA ASN A 52 15.07 -14.74 -15.42
C ASN A 52 13.93 -14.92 -16.44
N GLY A 53 13.53 -13.86 -17.16
CA GLY A 53 12.41 -13.89 -18.10
C GLY A 53 11.03 -13.86 -17.42
N THR A 54 10.95 -13.53 -16.13
CA THR A 54 9.70 -13.50 -15.36
C THR A 54 9.04 -12.12 -15.44
N LEU A 55 7.72 -12.09 -15.28
CA LEU A 55 7.01 -10.85 -14.96
C LEU A 55 7.39 -10.39 -13.55
N MET A 56 7.21 -9.10 -13.29
CA MET A 56 7.46 -8.50 -11.98
C MET A 56 6.31 -7.60 -11.57
N ASP A 57 5.91 -7.74 -10.32
CA ASP A 57 4.98 -6.84 -9.66
C ASP A 57 5.55 -6.30 -8.34
N ILE A 58 5.13 -5.09 -7.96
CA ILE A 58 5.37 -4.49 -6.66
C ILE A 58 4.02 -4.10 -6.08
N ALA A 59 3.62 -4.78 -5.01
CA ALA A 59 2.46 -4.45 -4.21
C ALA A 59 2.87 -3.59 -3.00
N MET A 60 2.14 -2.51 -2.72
CA MET A 60 2.23 -1.85 -1.42
C MET A 60 1.37 -2.62 -0.43
N PHE A 61 1.92 -3.02 0.71
CA PHE A 61 1.18 -3.72 1.77
C PHE A 61 0.81 -2.75 2.90
N SER A 62 -0.45 -2.32 2.92
CA SER A 62 -1.01 -1.40 3.93
C SER A 62 -1.56 -2.20 5.12
N HIS A 63 -1.17 -1.86 6.34
CA HIS A 63 -1.50 -2.64 7.54
C HIS A 63 -1.34 -1.83 8.85
N ARG A 64 -2.16 -2.13 9.88
CA ARG A 64 -1.96 -1.59 11.24
C ARG A 64 -0.93 -2.43 12.01
N TRP A 65 -0.18 -1.89 12.96
CA TRP A 65 0.69 -2.73 13.82
C TRP A 65 -0.16 -3.59 14.77
N LEU A 66 0.11 -4.91 14.82
CA LEU A 66 -0.65 -5.84 15.67
C LEU A 66 -0.08 -6.01 17.07
N ARG A 67 1.23 -5.79 17.26
CA ARG A 67 1.94 -5.97 18.53
C ARG A 67 2.80 -4.72 18.81
N GLY A 68 2.15 -3.56 18.78
CA GLY A 68 2.80 -2.25 18.90
C GLY A 68 3.23 -1.88 20.33
N ASP A 69 2.73 -2.62 21.32
CA ASP A 69 2.94 -2.50 22.75
C ASP A 69 3.91 -3.56 23.31
N GLU A 70 4.29 -4.56 22.51
CA GLU A 70 5.34 -5.52 22.86
C GLU A 70 6.75 -4.91 22.85
N ASN A 71 7.71 -5.62 23.42
CA ASN A 71 9.13 -5.29 23.33
C ASN A 71 9.96 -6.52 22.92
N PRO A 72 10.50 -6.57 21.68
CA PRO A 72 10.40 -5.56 20.63
C PRO A 72 8.99 -5.49 20.02
N ALA A 73 8.50 -4.28 19.75
CA ALA A 73 7.25 -4.07 19.05
C ALA A 73 7.33 -4.59 17.61
N HIS A 74 6.22 -5.13 17.10
CA HIS A 74 6.19 -5.79 15.79
C HIS A 74 4.87 -5.53 15.04
N PRO A 75 4.89 -5.33 13.72
CA PRO A 75 3.67 -5.09 12.97
C PRO A 75 2.84 -6.36 12.73
N ASP A 76 3.49 -7.52 12.57
CA ASP A 76 2.85 -8.82 12.34
C ASP A 76 2.29 -9.45 13.62
N SER A 77 1.48 -10.51 13.52
CA SER A 77 1.07 -11.35 14.67
C SER A 77 2.19 -12.34 15.05
N ALA A 78 2.08 -12.97 16.22
CA ALA A 78 3.13 -13.85 16.76
C ALA A 78 3.36 -15.13 15.91
N ASP A 79 2.33 -15.55 15.17
CA ASP A 79 2.29 -16.64 14.21
C ASP A 79 2.55 -16.21 12.75
N GLY A 80 2.81 -14.92 12.49
CA GLY A 80 3.18 -14.43 11.15
C GLY A 80 2.02 -14.36 10.15
N SER A 81 0.82 -14.02 10.61
CA SER A 81 -0.39 -14.00 9.77
C SER A 81 -0.26 -13.08 8.54
N LYS A 82 0.47 -11.95 8.62
CA LYS A 82 0.69 -11.06 7.47
C LYS A 82 1.71 -11.58 6.49
N ALA A 83 2.82 -12.15 6.98
CA ALA A 83 3.75 -12.85 6.09
C ALA A 83 3.06 -14.01 5.36
N THR A 84 2.13 -14.69 6.04
CA THR A 84 1.25 -15.71 5.47
C THR A 84 0.29 -15.11 4.43
N ALA A 85 -0.40 -14.01 4.73
CA ALA A 85 -1.31 -13.35 3.79
C ALA A 85 -0.59 -12.82 2.52
N CYS A 86 0.57 -12.18 2.67
CA CYS A 86 1.45 -11.81 1.56
C CYS A 86 1.85 -13.02 0.71
N THR A 87 2.16 -14.14 1.37
CA THR A 87 2.49 -15.40 0.70
C THR A 87 1.28 -15.94 -0.06
N VAL A 88 0.09 -15.97 0.54
CA VAL A 88 -1.15 -16.46 -0.05
C VAL A 88 -1.53 -15.65 -1.29
N TYR A 89 -1.52 -14.31 -1.20
CA TYR A 89 -1.68 -13.40 -2.35
C TYR A 89 -0.68 -13.69 -3.46
N ALA A 90 0.61 -13.84 -3.13
CA ALA A 90 1.63 -14.03 -4.14
C ALA A 90 1.50 -15.38 -4.87
N ASN A 91 1.21 -16.48 -4.15
CA ASN A 91 0.99 -17.78 -4.78
C ASN A 91 -0.26 -17.78 -5.67
N TYR A 92 -1.32 -17.07 -5.29
CA TYR A 92 -2.52 -16.96 -6.11
C TYR A 92 -2.22 -16.31 -7.45
N TRP A 93 -1.61 -15.12 -7.45
CA TRP A 93 -1.32 -14.40 -8.69
C TRP A 93 -0.23 -15.07 -9.54
N ASP A 94 0.81 -15.66 -8.93
CA ASP A 94 1.79 -16.51 -9.65
C ASP A 94 1.08 -17.67 -10.37
N GLY A 95 0.14 -18.35 -9.69
CA GLY A 95 -0.70 -19.39 -10.28
C GLY A 95 -1.61 -18.90 -11.42
N VAL A 96 -2.24 -17.72 -11.27
CA VAL A 96 -3.05 -17.09 -12.33
C VAL A 96 -2.20 -16.81 -13.57
N TRP A 97 -1.02 -16.19 -13.43
CA TRP A 97 -0.14 -15.89 -14.56
C TRP A 97 0.49 -17.15 -15.18
N THR A 98 0.80 -18.16 -14.37
CA THR A 98 1.28 -19.48 -14.85
C THR A 98 0.27 -20.09 -15.82
N ASN A 99 -1.04 -19.98 -15.53
CA ASN A 99 -2.11 -20.44 -16.43
C ASN A 99 -2.18 -19.65 -17.75
N TYR A 100 -1.63 -18.44 -17.81
CA TYR A 100 -1.44 -17.65 -19.04
C TYR A 100 -0.05 -17.85 -19.68
N GLY A 101 0.77 -18.77 -19.17
CA GLY A 101 2.09 -19.08 -19.71
C GLY A 101 3.17 -18.06 -19.35
N SER A 102 3.11 -17.46 -18.16
CA SER A 102 4.13 -16.53 -17.65
C SER A 102 4.31 -16.66 -16.14
N ASP A 103 5.55 -16.72 -15.66
CA ASP A 103 5.83 -16.71 -14.22
C ASP A 103 5.75 -15.27 -13.69
N LEU A 104 5.19 -15.06 -12.49
CA LEU A 104 5.10 -13.74 -11.86
C LEU A 104 5.85 -13.69 -10.52
N GLU A 105 6.85 -12.82 -10.42
CA GLU A 105 7.50 -12.55 -9.14
C GLU A 105 6.98 -11.26 -8.49
N ILE A 106 6.33 -11.46 -7.33
CA ILE A 106 5.75 -10.39 -6.51
C ILE A 106 6.73 -9.93 -5.43
N PHE A 107 6.95 -8.63 -5.39
CA PHE A 107 7.70 -7.96 -4.35
C PHE A 107 6.75 -7.07 -3.55
N PHE A 108 6.97 -6.99 -2.24
CA PHE A 108 6.20 -6.11 -1.37
C PHE A 108 7.04 -4.93 -0.92
N TRP A 109 6.46 -3.74 -0.97
CA TRP A 109 6.86 -2.64 -0.11
C TRP A 109 6.03 -2.71 1.17
N ILE A 110 6.71 -2.81 2.32
CA ILE A 110 6.09 -2.93 3.65
C ILE A 110 6.84 -1.97 4.57
N ASP A 111 6.15 -1.05 5.25
CA ASP A 111 6.78 0.06 5.99
C ASP A 111 7.94 -0.40 6.90
N PHE A 112 7.72 -1.42 7.73
CA PHE A 112 8.65 -1.97 8.70
C PHE A 112 9.89 -2.64 8.09
N ALA A 113 9.76 -3.21 6.89
CA ALA A 113 10.85 -3.86 6.16
C ALA A 113 11.57 -2.89 5.21
N SER A 114 10.85 -1.89 4.69
CA SER A 114 11.29 -1.04 3.58
C SER A 114 11.77 0.35 4.02
N VAL A 115 11.28 0.87 5.14
CA VAL A 115 11.69 2.16 5.72
C VAL A 115 12.67 1.92 6.85
N ASP A 116 13.75 2.70 6.90
CA ASP A 116 14.67 2.77 8.03
C ASP A 116 13.90 3.09 9.32
N GLN A 117 13.75 2.10 10.20
CA GLN A 117 12.96 2.24 11.43
C GLN A 117 13.65 3.11 12.50
N ASP A 118 14.96 3.36 12.38
CA ASP A 118 15.70 4.25 13.29
C ASP A 118 15.75 5.70 12.77
N ASN A 119 15.49 5.90 11.47
CA ASN A 119 15.28 7.20 10.85
C ASN A 119 14.13 7.17 9.83
N PRO A 120 12.86 7.13 10.28
CA PRO A 120 11.72 6.87 9.39
C PRO A 120 11.28 8.09 8.56
N ILE A 121 11.67 9.31 8.93
CA ILE A 121 11.19 10.55 8.32
C ILE A 121 11.42 10.61 6.79
N PRO A 122 12.61 10.27 6.25
CA PRO A 122 12.82 10.23 4.80
C PRO A 122 11.91 9.23 4.08
N GLY A 123 11.63 8.07 4.70
CA GLY A 123 10.71 7.07 4.19
C GLY A 123 9.27 7.58 4.14
N ILE A 124 8.78 8.11 5.27
CA ILE A 124 7.45 8.72 5.40
C ILE A 124 7.23 9.81 4.35
N LEU A 125 8.19 10.71 4.15
CA LEU A 125 8.07 11.79 3.16
C LEU A 125 8.14 11.28 1.71
N SER A 126 8.77 10.13 1.47
CA SER A 126 8.78 9.48 0.15
C SER A 126 7.55 8.63 -0.17
N LEU A 127 6.65 8.42 0.80
CA LEU A 127 5.48 7.54 0.70
C LEU A 127 4.63 7.75 -0.57
N PRO A 128 4.29 8.99 -1.01
CA PRO A 128 3.53 9.17 -2.25
C PRO A 128 4.25 8.65 -3.49
N CYS A 129 5.57 8.83 -3.57
CA CYS A 129 6.36 8.35 -4.69
C CYS A 129 6.58 6.83 -4.62
N HIS A 130 6.69 6.26 -3.42
CA HIS A 130 6.80 4.82 -3.21
C HIS A 130 5.50 4.10 -3.58
N ILE A 131 4.34 4.54 -3.05
CA ILE A 131 3.03 4.01 -3.44
C ILE A 131 2.81 4.18 -4.94
N ALA A 132 3.12 5.36 -5.51
CA ALA A 132 3.01 5.55 -6.95
C ALA A 132 3.89 4.60 -7.77
N ALA A 133 4.99 4.07 -7.25
CA ALA A 133 5.85 3.12 -7.96
C ALA A 133 5.35 1.67 -7.92
N CYS A 134 4.50 1.31 -6.95
CA CYS A 134 3.75 0.05 -6.92
C CYS A 134 2.69 0.00 -8.04
N HIS A 135 2.23 -1.21 -8.41
CA HIS A 135 1.08 -1.35 -9.31
C HIS A 135 -0.24 -1.42 -8.55
N ASP A 136 -0.28 -2.18 -7.45
CA ASP A 136 -1.45 -2.43 -6.62
C ASP A 136 -1.20 -2.03 -5.14
N ILE A 137 -2.28 -1.79 -4.41
CA ILE A 137 -2.32 -1.71 -2.93
C ILE A 137 -3.08 -2.91 -2.36
N VAL A 138 -2.45 -3.57 -1.40
CA VAL A 138 -2.96 -4.73 -0.67
C VAL A 138 -3.13 -4.33 0.79
N CYS A 139 -4.37 -4.23 1.24
CA CYS A 139 -4.79 -3.84 2.58
C CYS A 139 -4.96 -5.09 3.45
N TYR A 140 -4.30 -5.17 4.60
CA TYR A 140 -4.54 -6.26 5.56
C TYR A 140 -5.67 -5.88 6.51
N ASP A 141 -6.85 -6.45 6.27
CA ASP A 141 -8.11 -6.01 6.86
C ASP A 141 -8.37 -6.65 8.22
N THR A 142 -7.71 -6.09 9.24
CA THR A 142 -7.95 -6.43 10.65
C THR A 142 -8.94 -5.45 11.27
N PRO A 143 -9.60 -5.79 12.39
CA PRO A 143 -10.28 -4.80 13.23
C PRO A 143 -9.44 -3.54 13.43
N GLU A 144 -10.11 -2.37 13.41
CA GLU A 144 -9.51 -1.02 13.46
C GLU A 144 -8.69 -0.59 12.23
N TYR A 145 -8.43 -1.44 11.23
CA TYR A 145 -7.63 -1.07 10.05
C TYR A 145 -8.18 0.19 9.36
N HIS A 146 -9.50 0.22 9.12
CA HIS A 146 -10.18 1.36 8.52
C HIS A 146 -10.18 2.64 9.36
N ASP A 147 -9.87 2.56 10.66
CA ASP A 147 -9.83 3.71 11.56
C ASP A 147 -8.45 4.34 11.71
N ARG A 148 -7.39 3.67 11.23
CA ARG A 148 -6.02 4.18 11.28
C ARG A 148 -5.82 5.31 10.28
N ALA A 149 -5.35 6.46 10.76
CA ALA A 149 -5.09 7.64 9.93
C ALA A 149 -4.09 7.35 8.80
N TRP A 150 -3.01 6.61 9.09
CA TRP A 150 -2.02 6.18 8.10
C TRP A 150 -2.64 5.29 7.01
N CYS A 151 -3.39 4.25 7.37
CA CYS A 151 -4.05 3.36 6.40
C CYS A 151 -5.07 4.09 5.52
N ARG A 152 -5.79 5.10 6.07
CA ARG A 152 -6.66 5.99 5.29
C ARG A 152 -5.86 6.84 4.29
N LEU A 153 -4.72 7.40 4.71
CA LEU A 153 -3.85 8.19 3.84
C LEU A 153 -3.24 7.34 2.71
N GLU A 154 -2.75 6.15 3.02
CA GLU A 154 -2.15 5.22 2.04
C GLU A 154 -3.16 4.84 0.95
N ARG A 155 -4.40 4.53 1.35
CA ARG A 155 -5.52 4.27 0.44
C ARG A 155 -5.90 5.50 -0.39
N LEU A 156 -5.85 6.70 0.18
CA LEU A 156 -6.10 7.95 -0.56
C LEU A 156 -5.00 8.22 -1.61
N ILE A 157 -3.73 8.04 -1.26
CA ILE A 157 -2.59 8.17 -2.17
C ILE A 157 -2.71 7.14 -3.30
N ALA A 158 -2.96 5.87 -2.97
CA ALA A 158 -3.11 4.80 -3.96
C ALA A 158 -4.23 5.11 -4.96
N TYR A 159 -5.41 5.52 -4.47
CA TYR A 159 -6.54 5.92 -5.32
C TYR A 159 -6.19 7.05 -6.32
N GLN A 160 -5.34 8.00 -5.94
CA GLN A 160 -4.92 9.09 -6.83
C GLN A 160 -3.76 8.73 -7.78
N MET A 161 -2.89 7.79 -7.38
CA MET A 161 -1.60 7.53 -8.05
C MET A 161 -1.53 6.22 -8.82
N HIS A 162 -2.40 5.25 -8.49
CA HIS A 162 -2.48 3.97 -9.19
C HIS A 162 -3.36 4.08 -10.43
N TYR A 163 -3.02 3.32 -11.47
CA TYR A 163 -3.86 3.22 -12.67
C TYR A 163 -5.12 2.38 -12.40
N ARG A 164 -5.03 1.44 -11.47
CA ARG A 164 -6.16 0.69 -10.93
C ARG A 164 -6.68 1.43 -9.70
N VAL A 165 -7.98 1.73 -9.69
CA VAL A 165 -8.69 2.25 -8.51
C VAL A 165 -9.10 1.13 -7.53
N GLU A 166 -8.82 -0.12 -7.90
CA GLU A 166 -9.13 -1.31 -7.11
C GLU A 166 -8.10 -1.44 -5.98
N GLN A 167 -8.60 -1.52 -4.75
CA GLN A 167 -7.79 -1.75 -3.55
C GLN A 167 -8.12 -3.14 -3.06
N LEU A 168 -7.13 -4.03 -2.99
CA LEU A 168 -7.35 -5.38 -2.51
C LEU A 168 -7.38 -5.37 -0.97
N PHE A 169 -8.28 -6.15 -0.37
CA PHE A 169 -8.32 -6.37 1.06
C PHE A 169 -8.14 -7.86 1.32
N LEU A 170 -7.29 -8.20 2.29
CA LEU A 170 -7.03 -9.57 2.72
C LEU A 170 -7.46 -9.72 4.18
N PRO A 171 -8.44 -10.59 4.50
CA PRO A 171 -8.75 -10.93 5.89
C PRO A 171 -7.59 -11.71 6.53
N PRO A 172 -7.51 -11.79 7.88
CA PRO A 172 -6.45 -12.53 8.56
C PRO A 172 -6.38 -14.02 8.18
N GLU A 173 -7.54 -14.62 7.96
CA GLU A 173 -7.74 -16.02 7.56
C GLU A 173 -7.72 -16.27 6.04
N VAL A 174 -7.12 -15.36 5.27
CA VAL A 174 -7.07 -15.45 3.79
C VAL A 174 -6.48 -16.77 3.30
N THR A 175 -7.15 -17.38 2.32
CA THR A 175 -6.70 -18.58 1.61
C THR A 175 -6.65 -18.35 0.10
N GLN A 176 -6.21 -19.33 -0.70
CA GLN A 176 -6.31 -19.22 -2.16
C GLN A 176 -7.77 -19.20 -2.67
N GLU A 177 -8.72 -19.70 -1.88
CA GLU A 177 -10.15 -19.70 -2.22
C GLU A 177 -10.81 -18.33 -1.92
N SER A 178 -10.16 -17.46 -1.14
CA SER A 178 -10.60 -16.09 -0.88
C SER A 178 -10.52 -15.17 -2.11
N PHE A 179 -9.83 -15.57 -3.17
CA PHE A 179 -9.69 -14.76 -4.38
C PHE A 179 -10.74 -15.13 -5.44
N GLY A 180 -11.77 -14.30 -5.57
CA GLY A 180 -12.85 -14.46 -6.55
C GLY A 180 -13.46 -13.13 -7.04
N GLU A 181 -14.44 -13.21 -7.93
CA GLU A 181 -15.09 -12.04 -8.55
C GLU A 181 -16.11 -11.35 -7.62
N ARG A 182 -15.66 -10.85 -6.45
CA ARG A 182 -16.47 -10.03 -5.55
C ARG A 182 -15.89 -8.62 -5.44
N LYS A 183 -16.41 -7.71 -6.26
CA LYS A 183 -16.11 -6.26 -6.19
C LYS A 183 -17.15 -5.59 -5.31
N GLU A 184 -16.83 -5.47 -4.03
CA GLU A 184 -17.64 -4.71 -3.08
C GLU A 184 -17.35 -3.21 -3.20
N ARG A 185 -17.84 -2.42 -2.23
CA ARG A 185 -17.58 -1.00 -2.14
C ARG A 185 -17.11 -0.52 -0.71
N THR A 186 -15.84 -0.05 -0.50
CA THR A 186 -15.29 0.83 0.63
C THR A 186 -15.20 2.35 0.34
N LEU A 187 -15.55 3.21 1.31
CA LEU A 187 -15.33 4.67 1.24
C LEU A 187 -13.86 5.02 1.51
N LEU A 188 -13.39 6.13 0.93
CA LEU A 188 -12.18 6.82 1.35
C LEU A 188 -12.53 7.85 2.43
N LEU A 189 -12.34 7.46 3.68
CA LEU A 189 -12.53 8.33 4.83
C LEU A 189 -11.35 9.30 4.97
N ASN A 190 -11.62 10.51 5.44
CA ASN A 190 -10.62 11.52 5.72
C ASN A 190 -9.51 10.96 6.65
N PRO A 191 -8.23 10.99 6.25
CA PRO A 191 -7.12 10.57 7.10
C PRO A 191 -7.01 11.38 8.39
N MET A 192 -7.41 12.65 8.37
CA MET A 192 -7.35 13.54 9.55
C MET A 192 -8.36 13.16 10.64
N ASP A 193 -9.38 12.36 10.32
CA ASP A 193 -10.37 11.85 11.29
C ASP A 193 -10.00 10.43 11.76
N GLY A 194 -8.76 9.98 11.50
CA GLY A 194 -8.27 8.67 11.89
C GLY A 194 -7.51 8.68 13.23
N ASN A 195 -7.48 7.50 13.85
CA ASN A 195 -6.72 7.16 15.05
C ASN A 195 -5.22 7.05 14.72
N LEU A 196 -4.38 7.53 15.64
CA LEU A 196 -2.92 7.44 15.59
C LEU A 196 -2.38 6.82 16.87
N THR A 197 -1.30 6.05 16.75
CA THR A 197 -0.49 5.65 17.92
C THR A 197 0.41 6.80 18.39
N ASN A 198 0.83 7.68 17.48
CA ASN A 198 1.61 8.87 17.76
C ASN A 198 0.94 10.11 17.14
N GLU A 199 0.32 10.95 17.95
CA GLU A 199 -0.37 12.17 17.47
C GLU A 199 0.57 13.17 16.77
N ASN A 200 1.89 13.10 17.02
CA ASN A 200 2.87 13.91 16.27
C ASN A 200 2.89 13.60 14.77
N ASP A 201 2.40 12.43 14.35
CA ASP A 201 2.33 12.01 12.95
C ASP A 201 1.27 12.80 12.17
N ARG A 202 0.27 13.36 12.86
CA ARG A 202 -0.87 14.07 12.24
C ARG A 202 -0.42 15.23 11.34
N LYS A 203 0.71 15.87 11.64
CA LYS A 203 1.32 16.93 10.81
C LYS A 203 1.88 16.39 9.48
N PHE A 204 2.42 15.17 9.47
CA PHE A 204 2.90 14.53 8.25
C PHE A 204 1.72 14.06 7.40
N ILE A 205 0.67 13.52 8.03
CA ILE A 205 -0.58 13.14 7.35
C ILE A 205 -1.22 14.36 6.69
N GLN A 206 -1.38 15.48 7.41
CA GLN A 206 -1.88 16.74 6.83
C GLN A 206 -1.01 17.21 5.66
N HIS A 207 0.33 17.21 5.82
CA HIS A 207 1.24 17.66 4.77
C HIS A 207 1.15 16.81 3.49
N LEU A 208 1.10 15.48 3.64
CA LEU A 208 0.97 14.56 2.51
C LEU A 208 -0.42 14.67 1.87
N MET A 209 -1.49 14.81 2.66
CA MET A 209 -2.85 15.05 2.18
C MET A 209 -2.95 16.36 1.40
N ASP A 210 -2.34 17.45 1.89
CA ASP A 210 -2.29 18.73 1.18
C ASP A 210 -1.59 18.63 -0.18
N LEU A 211 -0.51 17.83 -0.26
CA LEU A 211 0.18 17.56 -1.53
C LEU A 211 -0.72 16.81 -2.50
N MET A 212 -1.44 15.78 -2.03
CA MET A 212 -2.39 15.02 -2.84
C MET A 212 -3.54 15.90 -3.35
N MET A 213 -4.15 16.71 -2.47
CA MET A 213 -5.27 17.58 -2.84
C MET A 213 -4.88 18.73 -3.77
N LYS A 214 -3.65 19.27 -3.66
CA LYS A 214 -3.13 20.30 -4.59
C LYS A 214 -2.82 19.75 -5.99
N HIS A 215 -2.57 18.45 -6.09
CA HIS A 215 -2.14 17.80 -7.33
C HIS A 215 -3.15 16.74 -7.82
N GLN A 216 -4.45 16.95 -7.56
CA GLN A 216 -5.52 16.16 -8.17
C GLN A 216 -5.33 16.11 -9.70
N VAL A 217 -4.81 14.99 -10.18
CA VAL A 217 -4.78 14.67 -11.60
C VAL A 217 -6.23 14.50 -12.01
N ALA A 218 -6.73 15.37 -12.90
CA ALA A 218 -8.12 15.35 -13.32
C ALA A 218 -8.48 13.99 -13.92
N THR A 219 -9.12 13.15 -13.10
CA THR A 219 -9.86 11.98 -13.56
C THR A 219 -11.08 12.45 -14.36
N SER A 220 -11.66 11.55 -15.16
CA SER A 220 -12.67 11.87 -16.18
C SER A 220 -13.75 12.87 -15.68
N PRO A 221 -14.25 13.80 -16.54
CA PRO A 221 -15.39 14.66 -16.21
C PRO A 221 -16.62 13.95 -15.64
N ASP A 222 -16.81 12.67 -15.95
CA ASP A 222 -17.90 11.87 -15.39
C ASP A 222 -17.63 11.44 -13.93
N THR A 223 -16.37 11.22 -13.55
CA THR A 223 -15.96 11.05 -12.13
C THR A 223 -16.09 12.36 -11.36
N ILE A 224 -15.85 13.50 -12.04
CA ILE A 224 -16.00 14.83 -11.46
C ILE A 224 -17.48 15.15 -11.16
N LYS A 225 -18.47 14.53 -11.81
CA LYS A 225 -19.89 14.78 -11.52
C LYS A 225 -20.35 14.29 -10.14
N GLU A 226 -19.73 13.26 -9.57
CA GLU A 226 -20.04 12.80 -8.20
C GLU A 226 -19.35 13.64 -7.11
N PHE A 227 -18.21 14.29 -7.43
CA PHE A 227 -17.52 15.22 -6.51
C PHE A 227 -17.95 16.70 -6.67
N GLY A 228 -18.37 17.09 -7.88
CA GLY A 228 -18.55 18.49 -8.30
C GLY A 228 -19.76 19.20 -7.70
N THR A 229 -20.71 18.46 -7.13
CA THR A 229 -21.88 19.04 -6.43
C THR A 229 -21.55 19.53 -5.02
N ALA A 230 -20.32 19.30 -4.52
CA ALA A 230 -19.91 19.63 -3.16
C ALA A 230 -18.81 20.72 -3.05
N MET A 231 -18.40 21.34 -4.16
CA MET A 231 -17.30 22.32 -4.17
C MET A 231 -17.59 23.55 -5.05
N CYS A 232 -18.56 24.37 -4.64
CA CYS A 232 -18.58 25.79 -4.99
C CYS A 232 -18.16 26.61 -3.76
N LYS A 233 -17.61 27.81 -4.00
CA LYS A 233 -17.08 28.68 -2.94
C LYS A 233 -18.21 29.35 -2.16
N ASP A 234 -17.88 29.77 -0.94
CA ASP A 234 -18.59 30.77 -0.11
C ASP A 234 -19.58 30.28 0.99
N ASP A 235 -19.54 29.01 1.43
CA ASP A 235 -20.22 28.57 2.67
C ASP A 235 -19.37 27.61 3.54
N PRO A 236 -19.52 27.62 4.89
CA PRO A 236 -18.74 26.78 5.80
C PRO A 236 -19.19 25.31 5.76
N VAL A 237 -18.22 24.42 5.58
CA VAL A 237 -18.42 23.00 5.26
C VAL A 237 -19.27 22.25 6.29
N GLN A 238 -20.39 21.66 5.85
CA GLN A 238 -21.00 20.49 6.48
C GLN A 238 -20.75 19.25 5.61
N PHE A 239 -20.18 18.20 6.19
CA PHE A 239 -20.06 16.90 5.53
C PHE A 239 -21.39 16.13 5.65
N GLY A 240 -22.05 15.89 4.51
CA GLY A 240 -23.30 15.13 4.39
C GLY A 240 -23.09 13.79 3.69
N ALA A 241 -23.92 12.79 4.03
CA ALA A 241 -23.72 11.40 3.63
C ALA A 241 -24.22 11.06 2.21
N SER A 242 -23.37 10.42 1.39
CA SER A 242 -23.81 9.39 0.42
C SER A 242 -22.64 8.59 -0.21
N THR A 243 -22.60 7.28 0.11
CA THR A 243 -22.42 6.13 -0.80
C THR A 243 -21.77 6.33 -2.19
N VAL A 244 -20.51 5.89 -2.38
CA VAL A 244 -19.93 5.13 -3.53
C VAL A 244 -18.48 4.74 -3.14
N TYR A 245 -17.97 3.57 -3.58
CA TYR A 245 -16.94 2.89 -2.80
C TYR A 245 -16.22 1.63 -3.50
N THR A 246 -15.12 0.97 -2.98
CA THR A 246 -14.49 -0.37 -3.44
C THR A 246 -13.89 -1.39 -2.35
N VAL A 247 -14.27 -2.70 -2.13
CA VAL A 247 -13.59 -3.77 -1.25
C VAL A 247 -13.46 -5.15 -1.99
N PHE A 248 -12.67 -6.09 -1.46
CA PHE A 248 -12.74 -7.54 -1.75
C PHE A 248 -12.77 -8.35 -0.42
N HIS A 249 -13.51 -9.47 -0.35
CA HIS A 249 -13.63 -10.36 0.83
C HIS A 249 -13.41 -11.82 0.41
#